data_AF-A0A200H6T8-F1
#
_entry.id   AF-A0A200H6T8-F1
#
_cell.length_a   1.000
_cell.length_b   1.000
_cell.length_c   1.000
_cell.angle_alpha   90.00
_cell.angle_beta   90.00
_cell.angle_gamma   90.00
#
_symmetry.space_group_name_H-M   'P 1'
#
loop_
_entity.id
_entity.type
_entity.pdbx_description
1 polymer ?
#
loop_
_entity_poly.entity_id
_entity_poly.type
_entity_poly.pdbx_seq_one_letter_code
_entity_poly.pdbx_strand_id
1 'polypeptide(L)'
;MSDLLREVIDFNIKTSRDFNGLALRADSRASRIDEAIDLTRRGLVQVVTGEDYLNPHIRPWQSRRTIESQIASLDALAAGDLSGAACLYPTATGMKGVRLPKRYVGRPYEQELAKGRGVLELAYFTTDVLEPYRNDPRYHCRIGDFSVYMSVTDDVYGDEGEPEKDKVSLQHMGFAYDLSRYTAGDEASPILRRVAAFIGDLAKLSPEHQQRWKTYQIADDGLSPHPEWWANQMGNWTDGIGPFGRMSLELGQINELFENIAGERLFAVEKTPDEYGWILRPSQRDWDEFIRETDKLLSENLRHAAFDALAVGDRDDQGQKLGTIKRLELLMAKTQVPDEAITRYLKPLREVRKARQKPAHALRVNLTDKTLVHRQVNLLRGINESLVNMAGWLSQHPSNRGYKFKDEGLTDFRM
;
A
#
# COMPACT_ATOMS: atom_id res chain seq x y z
N MET A 1 42.10 -8.61 10.80
CA MET A 1 40.91 -7.80 11.08
C MET A 1 41.28 -6.87 12.22
N SER A 2 41.09 -5.56 12.06
CA SER A 2 41.43 -4.61 13.14
C SER A 2 40.53 -4.85 14.37
N ASP A 3 40.97 -4.42 15.55
CA ASP A 3 40.23 -4.64 16.79
C ASP A 3 38.90 -3.86 16.80
N LEU A 4 38.88 -2.62 16.29
CA LEU A 4 37.65 -1.84 16.17
C LEU A 4 36.67 -2.46 15.17
N LEU A 5 37.15 -2.97 14.01
CA LEU A 5 36.25 -3.61 13.05
C LEU A 5 35.59 -4.86 13.66
N ARG A 6 36.35 -5.66 14.43
CA ARG A 6 35.78 -6.81 15.16
C ARG A 6 34.72 -6.35 16.16
N GLU A 7 34.98 -5.28 16.89
CA GLU A 7 34.04 -4.72 17.87
C GLU A 7 32.76 -4.21 17.20
N VAL A 8 32.88 -3.48 16.07
CA VAL A 8 31.74 -3.00 15.29
C VAL A 8 30.86 -4.16 14.82
N ILE A 9 31.49 -5.21 14.28
CA ILE A 9 30.78 -6.41 13.83
C ILE A 9 30.10 -7.10 15.02
N ASP A 10 30.84 -7.39 16.08
CA ASP A 10 30.31 -8.11 17.24
C ASP A 10 29.19 -7.33 17.93
N PHE A 11 29.32 -6.01 18.04
CA PHE A 11 28.25 -5.14 18.54
C PHE A 11 27.00 -5.27 17.66
N ASN A 12 27.15 -5.15 16.34
CA ASN A 12 26.03 -5.19 15.40
C ASN A 12 25.28 -6.53 15.39
N ILE A 13 26.01 -7.65 15.32
CA ILE A 13 25.42 -8.99 15.07
C ILE A 13 25.35 -9.89 16.29
N LYS A 14 25.87 -9.50 17.46
CA LYS A 14 25.76 -10.28 18.71
C LYS A 14 25.10 -9.50 19.83
N THR A 15 25.54 -8.26 20.07
CA THR A 15 25.11 -7.45 21.22
C THR A 15 23.81 -6.70 20.94
N SER A 16 23.69 -6.06 19.78
CA SER A 16 22.48 -5.36 19.39
C SER A 16 21.36 -6.35 19.05
N ARG A 17 20.14 -6.00 19.47
CA ARG A 17 18.92 -6.71 19.09
C ARG A 17 18.37 -6.25 17.73
N ASP A 18 18.67 -5.00 17.35
CA ASP A 18 18.10 -4.33 16.18
C ASP A 18 19.15 -3.91 15.15
N PHE A 19 20.33 -4.55 15.17
CA PHE A 19 21.45 -4.24 14.25
C PHE A 19 21.93 -2.78 14.34
N ASN A 20 21.91 -2.20 15.53
CA ASN A 20 22.40 -0.84 15.77
C ASN A 20 23.91 -0.73 15.51
N GLY A 21 24.34 0.48 15.19
CA GLY A 21 25.74 0.82 15.00
C GLY A 21 26.47 1.07 16.32
N LEU A 22 27.78 0.79 16.32
CA LEU A 22 28.64 1.09 17.46
C LEU A 22 28.89 2.59 17.53
N ALA A 23 28.42 3.23 18.60
CA ALA A 23 28.52 4.68 18.74
C ALA A 23 29.94 5.12 19.14
N LEU A 24 30.43 6.14 18.43
CA LEU A 24 31.54 6.99 18.83
C LEU A 24 30.99 8.33 19.32
N ARG A 25 31.61 8.85 20.37
CA ARG A 25 31.28 10.12 21.03
C ARG A 25 32.50 11.03 21.08
N ALA A 26 32.32 12.31 21.35
CA ALA A 26 33.41 13.29 21.41
C ALA A 26 34.50 12.95 22.45
N ASP A 27 34.15 12.20 23.50
CA ASP A 27 35.09 11.70 24.52
C ASP A 27 35.78 10.37 24.13
N SER A 28 35.55 9.87 22.92
CA SER A 28 36.24 8.70 22.41
C SER A 28 37.74 9.00 22.22
N ARG A 29 38.59 8.01 22.53
CA ARG A 29 40.04 8.15 22.37
C ARG A 29 40.39 8.52 20.91
N ALA A 30 41.28 9.48 20.71
CA ALA A 30 41.72 9.92 19.38
C ALA A 30 42.16 8.75 18.48
N SER A 31 42.93 7.80 19.02
CA SER A 31 43.36 6.61 18.30
C SER A 31 42.22 5.73 17.77
N ARG A 32 41.06 5.74 18.45
CA ARG A 32 39.86 5.02 18.02
C ARG A 32 39.16 5.74 16.87
N ILE A 33 39.19 7.07 16.87
CA ILE A 33 38.68 7.88 15.77
C ILE A 33 39.58 7.72 14.53
N ASP A 34 40.90 7.75 14.70
CA ASP A 34 41.86 7.49 13.62
C ASP A 34 41.66 6.12 12.98
N GLU A 35 41.43 5.08 13.79
CA GLU A 35 41.11 3.74 13.30
C GLU A 35 39.77 3.71 12.53
N ALA A 36 38.75 4.42 13.02
CA ALA A 36 37.48 4.54 12.32
C ALA A 36 37.63 5.24 10.96
N ILE A 37 38.50 6.25 10.86
CA ILE A 37 38.83 6.93 9.60
C ILE A 37 39.50 5.96 8.62
N ASP A 38 40.49 5.15 9.05
CA ASP A 38 41.11 4.13 8.19
C ASP A 38 40.08 3.11 7.69
N LEU A 39 39.25 2.59 8.58
CA LEU A 39 38.22 1.61 8.23
C LEU A 39 37.18 2.18 7.25
N THR A 40 36.81 3.45 7.42
CA THR A 40 35.90 4.16 6.52
C THR A 40 36.54 4.37 5.15
N ARG A 41 37.81 4.80 5.12
CA ARG A 41 38.59 4.99 3.88
C ARG A 41 38.72 3.70 3.08
N ARG A 42 38.81 2.56 3.76
CA ARG A 42 38.87 1.21 3.16
C ARG A 42 37.49 0.65 2.80
N GLY A 43 36.41 1.38 3.09
CA GLY A 43 35.04 0.96 2.83
C GLY A 43 34.58 -0.22 3.69
N LEU A 44 35.22 -0.47 4.84
CA LEU A 44 34.90 -1.59 5.73
C LEU A 44 33.80 -1.23 6.74
N VAL A 45 33.69 0.06 7.08
CA VAL A 45 32.60 0.59 7.90
C VAL A 45 31.93 1.77 7.20
N GLN A 46 30.65 1.95 7.48
CA GLN A 46 29.87 3.14 7.15
C GLN A 46 29.70 3.97 8.43
N VAL A 47 29.88 5.29 8.31
CA VAL A 47 29.59 6.25 9.38
C VAL A 47 28.18 6.79 9.17
N VAL A 48 27.35 6.72 10.20
CA VAL A 48 25.99 7.27 10.22
C VAL A 48 25.90 8.35 11.29
N THR A 49 25.41 9.53 10.91
CA THR A 49 25.17 10.66 11.81
C THR A 49 23.75 11.21 11.64
N GLY A 50 23.43 12.30 12.34
CA GLY A 50 22.18 13.05 12.15
C GLY A 50 21.97 13.59 10.73
N GLU A 51 23.03 13.66 9.91
CA GLU A 51 22.94 14.04 8.49
C GLU A 51 22.31 12.93 7.63
N ASP A 52 22.47 11.67 8.03
CA ASP A 52 21.94 10.51 7.29
C ASP A 52 20.51 10.18 7.73
N TYR A 53 20.25 10.28 9.04
CA TYR A 53 18.98 9.91 9.65
C TYR A 53 18.82 10.54 11.03
N LEU A 54 17.58 10.85 11.42
CA LEU A 54 17.28 11.49 12.71
C LEU A 54 17.86 10.72 13.91
N ASN A 55 17.90 9.39 13.81
CA ASN A 55 18.53 8.53 14.82
C ASN A 55 19.75 7.78 14.22
N PRO A 56 21.00 8.17 14.55
CA PRO A 56 22.20 7.54 13.98
C PRO A 56 22.39 6.08 14.41
N HIS A 57 21.71 5.64 15.48
CA HIS A 57 21.68 4.24 15.90
C HIS A 57 20.84 3.34 15.00
N ILE A 58 20.17 3.91 14.00
CA ILE A 58 19.51 3.18 12.92
C ILE A 58 20.24 3.48 11.63
N ARG A 59 20.64 2.45 10.89
CA ARG A 59 21.13 2.60 9.51
C ARG A 59 19.97 2.39 8.55
N PRO A 60 19.36 3.47 8.01
CA PRO A 60 18.18 3.31 7.16
C PRO A 60 18.53 2.71 5.80
N TRP A 61 19.61 3.17 5.16
CA TRP A 61 20.07 2.75 3.84
C TRP A 61 21.59 2.68 3.80
N GLN A 62 22.13 2.20 2.70
CA GLN A 62 23.52 2.50 2.34
C GLN A 62 23.72 4.02 2.26
N SER A 63 24.85 4.48 2.78
CA SER A 63 25.17 5.90 2.76
C SER A 63 25.20 6.42 1.33
N ARG A 64 24.53 7.55 1.11
CA ARG A 64 24.63 8.33 -0.13
C ARG A 64 25.78 9.35 -0.06
N ARG A 65 26.41 9.50 1.11
CA ARG A 65 27.53 10.40 1.34
C ARG A 65 28.83 9.76 0.87
N THR A 66 29.72 10.58 0.31
CA THR A 66 31.07 10.14 -0.07
C THR A 66 31.86 9.67 1.16
N ILE A 67 32.93 8.92 0.92
CA ILE A 67 33.85 8.48 1.98
C ILE A 67 34.43 9.71 2.70
N GLU A 68 34.79 10.75 1.95
CA GLU A 68 35.36 11.99 2.47
C GLU A 68 34.39 12.73 3.38
N SER A 69 33.10 12.78 3.01
CA SER A 69 32.06 13.38 3.84
C SER A 69 31.84 12.61 5.15
N GLN A 70 31.90 11.28 5.10
CA GLN A 70 31.82 10.44 6.31
C GLN A 70 33.04 10.64 7.22
N ILE A 71 34.25 10.76 6.64
CA ILE A 71 35.47 11.08 7.39
C ILE A 71 35.38 12.47 8.03
N ALA A 72 34.88 13.47 7.30
CA ALA A 72 34.69 14.81 7.84
C ALA A 72 33.77 14.82 9.07
N SER A 73 32.75 13.96 9.13
CA SER A 73 31.94 13.80 10.35
C SER A 73 32.72 13.21 11.53
N LEU A 74 33.69 12.32 11.28
CA LEU A 74 34.56 11.78 12.33
C LEU A 74 35.56 12.84 12.82
N ASP A 75 36.10 13.67 11.92
CA ASP A 75 36.96 14.79 12.26
C ASP A 75 36.19 15.84 13.09
N ALA A 76 34.97 16.19 12.68
CA ALA A 76 34.09 17.08 13.43
C ALA A 76 33.73 16.50 14.82
N LEU A 77 33.54 15.18 14.93
CA LEU A 77 33.33 14.52 16.22
C LEU A 77 34.56 14.66 17.12
N ALA A 78 35.77 14.50 16.59
CA ALA A 78 37.02 14.65 17.34
C ALA A 78 37.25 16.09 17.83
N ALA A 79 36.83 17.08 17.02
CA ALA A 79 36.89 18.48 17.38
C ALA A 79 35.81 18.92 18.39
N GLY A 80 34.80 18.07 18.63
CA GLY A 80 33.64 18.40 19.47
C GLY A 80 32.57 19.22 18.74
N ASP A 81 32.67 19.36 17.42
CA ASP A 81 31.78 20.16 16.58
C ASP A 81 30.53 19.38 16.12
N LEU A 82 30.56 18.05 16.21
CA LEU A 82 29.41 17.21 15.88
C LEU A 82 28.46 17.10 17.08
N SER A 83 27.20 17.52 16.90
CA SER A 83 26.16 17.30 17.89
C SER A 83 25.72 15.83 17.91
N GLY A 84 25.94 15.15 19.04
CA GLY A 84 25.53 13.75 19.25
C GLY A 84 26.64 12.73 19.01
N ALA A 85 26.30 11.59 18.40
CA ALA A 85 27.22 10.47 18.19
C ALA A 85 27.33 10.13 16.70
N ALA A 86 28.52 9.66 16.29
CA ALA A 86 28.71 9.01 15.00
C ALA A 86 28.66 7.50 15.19
N CYS A 87 27.75 6.81 14.51
CA CYS A 87 27.60 5.36 14.66
C CYS A 87 28.29 4.63 13.51
N LEU A 88 29.12 3.65 13.85
CA LEU A 88 29.82 2.79 12.91
C LEU A 88 29.01 1.53 12.62
N TYR A 89 28.81 1.23 11.35
CA TYR A 89 28.18 0.00 10.88
C TYR A 89 29.14 -0.78 9.99
N PRO A 90 29.18 -2.11 10.07
CA PRO A 90 29.94 -2.88 9.11
C PRO A 90 29.28 -2.77 7.72
N THR A 91 30.09 -2.58 6.67
CA THR A 91 29.62 -2.66 5.29
C THR A 91 29.58 -4.12 4.83
N ALA A 92 28.97 -4.39 3.67
CA ALA A 92 29.06 -5.72 3.04
C ALA A 92 30.51 -6.16 2.82
N THR A 93 31.41 -5.22 2.50
CA THR A 93 32.85 -5.47 2.38
C THR A 93 33.47 -5.79 3.73
N GLY A 94 33.12 -5.05 4.80
CA GLY A 94 33.55 -5.32 6.17
C GLY A 94 33.08 -6.68 6.70
N MET A 95 31.93 -7.16 6.23
CA MET A 95 31.35 -8.46 6.60
C MET A 95 31.89 -9.64 5.77
N LYS A 96 32.75 -9.41 4.77
CA LYS A 96 33.24 -10.48 3.89
C LYS A 96 34.05 -11.51 4.69
N GLY A 97 33.62 -12.77 4.63
CA GLY A 97 34.24 -13.89 5.34
C GLY A 97 33.82 -14.04 6.82
N VAL A 98 32.97 -13.16 7.32
CA VAL A 98 32.41 -13.28 8.69
C VAL A 98 31.36 -14.39 8.71
N ARG A 99 31.53 -15.35 9.62
CA ARG A 99 30.54 -16.40 9.87
C ARG A 99 29.45 -15.85 10.81
N LEU A 100 28.22 -15.80 10.30
CA LEU A 100 27.08 -15.38 11.12
C LEU A 100 26.76 -16.40 12.24
N PRO A 101 26.34 -15.92 13.42
CA PRO A 101 25.83 -16.78 14.49
C PRO A 101 24.69 -17.70 14.05
N LYS A 102 24.60 -18.88 14.67
CA LYS A 102 23.56 -19.89 14.36
C LYS A 102 22.12 -19.36 14.50
N ARG A 103 21.90 -18.33 15.33
CA ARG A 103 20.57 -17.72 15.52
C ARG A 103 19.95 -17.20 14.22
N TYR A 104 20.77 -16.85 13.24
CA TYR A 104 20.34 -16.32 11.95
C TYR A 104 19.99 -17.40 10.91
N VAL A 105 20.18 -18.69 11.21
CA VAL A 105 19.80 -19.78 10.31
C VAL A 105 18.28 -19.76 10.08
N GLY A 106 17.85 -19.84 8.83
CA GLY A 106 16.43 -19.77 8.46
C GLY A 106 15.82 -18.36 8.56
N ARG A 107 16.63 -17.32 8.74
CA ARG A 107 16.17 -15.92 8.88
C ARG A 107 16.78 -15.04 7.78
N PRO A 108 16.33 -15.18 6.52
CA PRO A 108 16.98 -14.55 5.37
C PRO A 108 17.11 -13.02 5.49
N TYR A 109 16.13 -12.32 6.06
CA TYR A 109 16.18 -10.86 6.13
C TYR A 109 17.04 -10.35 7.30
N GLU A 110 17.03 -11.05 8.44
CA GLU A 110 18.02 -10.80 9.49
C GLU A 110 19.45 -11.06 9.01
N GLN A 111 19.66 -12.06 8.16
CA GLN A 111 20.98 -12.30 7.55
C GLN A 111 21.40 -11.17 6.61
N GLU A 112 20.46 -10.57 5.87
CA GLU A 112 20.74 -9.41 5.01
C GLU A 112 21.14 -8.20 5.85
N LEU A 113 20.41 -7.89 6.93
CA LEU A 113 20.78 -6.84 7.89
C LEU A 113 22.15 -7.10 8.52
N ALA A 114 22.38 -8.33 8.99
CA ALA A 114 23.67 -8.74 9.57
C ALA A 114 24.83 -8.57 8.59
N LYS A 115 24.59 -8.73 7.29
CA LYS A 115 25.59 -8.55 6.22
C LYS A 115 25.76 -7.08 5.80
N GLY A 116 25.15 -6.14 6.52
CA GLY A 116 25.32 -4.70 6.30
C GLY A 116 24.32 -4.10 5.31
N ARG A 117 23.12 -4.67 5.19
CA ARG A 117 21.98 -4.03 4.51
C ARG A 117 21.29 -3.02 5.44
N GLY A 118 20.75 -1.93 4.89
CA GLY A 118 19.98 -0.94 5.65
C GLY A 118 18.58 -1.43 6.00
N VAL A 119 18.03 -0.96 7.13
CA VAL A 119 16.72 -1.42 7.64
C VAL A 119 15.53 -0.89 6.83
N LEU A 120 15.68 0.28 6.19
CA LEU A 120 14.67 0.91 5.35
C LEU A 120 14.94 0.70 3.85
N GLU A 121 15.84 -0.23 3.49
CA GLU A 121 15.90 -0.72 2.12
C GLU A 121 14.65 -1.57 1.81
N LEU A 122 14.25 -1.61 0.53
CA LEU A 122 13.07 -2.35 0.08
C LEU A 122 13.45 -3.73 -0.45
N ALA A 123 12.59 -4.71 -0.21
CA ALA A 123 12.47 -5.91 -1.03
C ALA A 123 11.14 -5.89 -1.78
N TYR A 124 11.16 -6.50 -2.96
CA TYR A 124 10.00 -6.60 -3.84
C TYR A 124 9.56 -8.05 -4.00
N PHE A 125 8.25 -8.25 -4.11
CA PHE A 125 7.62 -9.56 -4.13
C PHE A 125 6.55 -9.64 -5.21
N THR A 126 6.28 -10.86 -5.70
CA THR A 126 4.99 -11.11 -6.35
C THR A 126 3.85 -10.93 -5.34
N THR A 127 2.67 -10.53 -5.81
CA THR A 127 1.49 -10.32 -4.95
C THR A 127 1.02 -11.59 -4.23
N ASP A 128 1.41 -12.76 -4.74
CA ASP A 128 1.08 -14.07 -4.16
C ASP A 128 1.57 -14.23 -2.72
N VAL A 129 2.59 -13.46 -2.31
CA VAL A 129 3.11 -13.46 -0.93
C VAL A 129 2.03 -13.12 0.11
N LEU A 130 1.00 -12.37 -0.29
CA LEU A 130 -0.09 -11.92 0.58
C LEU A 130 -1.25 -12.92 0.69
N GLU A 131 -1.36 -13.88 -0.23
CA GLU A 131 -2.47 -14.83 -0.28
C GLU A 131 -2.76 -15.60 1.02
N PRO A 132 -1.78 -16.22 1.71
CA PRO A 132 -2.07 -16.93 2.95
C PRO A 132 -2.68 -16.03 4.01
N TYR A 133 -2.28 -14.77 4.06
CA TYR A 133 -2.77 -13.81 5.06
C TYR A 133 -4.16 -13.28 4.69
N ARG A 134 -4.42 -13.05 3.39
CA ARG A 134 -5.75 -12.65 2.94
C ARG A 134 -6.81 -13.74 3.12
N ASN A 135 -6.42 -15.01 2.97
CA ASN A 135 -7.37 -16.14 2.99
C ASN A 135 -7.49 -16.83 4.36
N ASP A 136 -6.71 -16.39 5.36
CA ASP A 136 -6.75 -16.93 6.72
C ASP A 136 -7.43 -15.91 7.64
N PRO A 137 -8.62 -16.23 8.19
CA PRO A 137 -9.40 -15.29 9.00
C PRO A 137 -8.73 -14.90 10.33
N ARG A 138 -7.64 -15.57 10.71
CA ARG A 138 -6.83 -15.17 11.86
C ARG A 138 -6.08 -13.86 11.61
N TYR A 139 -5.90 -13.48 10.35
CA TYR A 139 -5.25 -12.24 9.97
C TYR A 139 -6.27 -11.19 9.53
N HIS A 140 -6.12 -9.97 10.05
CA HIS A 140 -6.66 -8.77 9.45
C HIS A 140 -5.74 -8.35 8.31
N CYS A 141 -6.16 -8.58 7.06
CA CYS A 141 -5.40 -8.21 5.87
C CYS A 141 -6.17 -7.16 5.07
N ARG A 142 -5.70 -5.91 5.11
CA ARG A 142 -6.31 -4.79 4.39
C ARG A 142 -5.49 -4.43 3.16
N ILE A 143 -6.15 -4.42 2.00
CA ILE A 143 -5.57 -4.01 0.73
C ILE A 143 -6.14 -2.63 0.38
N GLY A 144 -5.34 -1.58 0.60
CA GLY A 144 -5.73 -0.21 0.34
C GLY A 144 -5.38 0.26 -1.08
N ASP A 145 -5.53 1.57 -1.30
CA ASP A 145 -5.17 2.22 -2.56
C ASP A 145 -3.68 2.09 -2.89
N PHE A 146 -2.82 2.39 -1.90
CA PHE A 146 -1.37 2.50 -2.10
C PHE A 146 -0.56 1.55 -1.21
N SER A 147 -1.20 1.00 -0.18
CA SER A 147 -0.57 0.20 0.87
C SER A 147 -1.29 -1.12 1.12
N VAL A 148 -0.56 -2.02 1.76
CA VAL A 148 -1.11 -3.24 2.33
C VAL A 148 -0.76 -3.25 3.82
N TYR A 149 -1.72 -3.67 4.62
CA TYR A 149 -1.55 -3.92 6.04
C TYR A 149 -1.92 -5.36 6.33
N MET A 150 -1.12 -6.05 7.15
CA MET A 150 -1.52 -7.30 7.76
C MET A 150 -1.14 -7.35 9.23
N SER A 151 -2.04 -7.88 10.05
CA SER A 151 -1.72 -8.32 11.42
C SER A 151 -2.59 -9.50 11.79
N VAL A 152 -2.15 -10.29 12.76
CA VAL A 152 -3.12 -11.14 13.50
C VAL A 152 -4.16 -10.27 14.20
N THR A 153 -5.34 -10.83 14.46
CA THR A 153 -6.37 -10.17 15.28
C THR A 153 -5.95 -10.15 16.76
N ASP A 154 -6.54 -9.24 17.54
CA ASP A 154 -6.27 -9.14 18.97
C ASP A 154 -6.62 -10.45 19.71
N ASP A 155 -7.72 -11.10 19.31
CA ASP A 155 -8.14 -12.40 19.85
C ASP A 155 -7.08 -13.48 19.63
N VAL A 156 -6.54 -13.57 18.40
CA VAL A 156 -5.48 -14.53 18.04
C VAL A 156 -4.16 -14.18 18.73
N TYR A 157 -3.85 -12.90 18.86
CA TYR A 157 -2.63 -12.46 19.54
C TYR A 157 -2.64 -12.84 21.04
N GLY A 158 -3.79 -12.64 21.69
CA GLY A 158 -4.00 -12.97 23.11
C GLY A 158 -4.17 -14.45 23.41
N ASP A 159 -4.44 -15.29 22.42
CA ASP A 159 -4.62 -16.73 22.60
C ASP A 159 -3.28 -17.45 22.80
N GLU A 160 -3.06 -18.05 23.97
CA GLU A 160 -1.88 -18.86 24.28
C GLU A 160 -1.85 -20.19 23.50
N GLY A 161 -2.99 -20.64 22.99
CA GLY A 161 -3.12 -21.82 22.14
C GLY A 161 -2.68 -21.59 20.70
N GLU A 162 -2.63 -20.32 20.25
CA GLU A 162 -2.18 -19.98 18.91
C GLU A 162 -0.64 -19.98 18.82
N PRO A 163 -0.04 -20.57 17.77
CA PRO A 163 1.41 -20.65 17.65
C PRO A 163 2.06 -19.26 17.56
N GLU A 164 3.02 -18.98 18.45
CA GLU A 164 3.78 -17.72 18.47
C GLU A 164 4.43 -17.37 17.12
N LYS A 165 4.84 -18.38 16.34
CA LYS A 165 5.41 -18.18 15.01
C LYS A 165 4.44 -17.52 14.01
N ASP A 166 3.13 -17.62 14.24
CA ASP A 166 2.08 -17.12 13.35
C ASP A 166 1.53 -15.75 13.82
N LYS A 167 1.87 -15.31 15.04
CA LYS A 167 1.54 -13.99 15.63
C LYS A 167 2.38 -12.87 15.03
N VAL A 168 2.27 -12.70 13.71
CA VAL A 168 3.07 -11.74 12.94
C VAL A 168 2.24 -10.55 12.47
N SER A 169 2.93 -9.44 12.23
CA SER A 169 2.35 -8.20 11.72
C SER A 169 3.34 -7.52 10.76
N LEU A 170 2.80 -6.94 9.69
CA LEU A 170 3.52 -6.08 8.75
C LEU A 170 2.60 -4.90 8.42
N GLN A 171 3.00 -3.72 8.87
CA GLN A 171 2.15 -2.52 8.78
C GLN A 171 2.60 -1.57 7.66
N HIS A 172 3.86 -1.68 7.23
CA HIS A 172 4.48 -0.77 6.26
C HIS A 172 4.76 -1.47 4.93
N MET A 173 3.73 -2.05 4.31
CA MET A 173 3.85 -2.60 2.96
C MET A 173 3.18 -1.67 1.96
N GLY A 174 3.77 -1.59 0.77
CA GLY A 174 3.32 -0.76 -0.34
C GLY A 174 3.17 -1.57 -1.61
N PHE A 175 2.62 -0.93 -2.63
CA PHE A 175 2.72 -1.43 -4.00
C PHE A 175 3.90 -0.84 -4.74
N ALA A 176 4.44 -1.62 -5.67
CA ALA A 176 5.33 -1.16 -6.73
C ALA A 176 4.76 -1.65 -8.05
N TYR A 177 5.07 -0.95 -9.14
CA TYR A 177 4.53 -1.27 -10.46
C TYR A 177 5.66 -1.50 -11.45
N ASP A 178 5.68 -2.69 -12.03
CA ASP A 178 6.47 -2.99 -13.21
C ASP A 178 5.65 -2.61 -14.44
N LEU A 179 5.97 -1.43 -14.98
CA LEU A 179 5.34 -0.85 -16.16
C LEU A 179 6.16 -1.07 -17.43
N SER A 180 7.20 -1.92 -17.40
CA SER A 180 8.10 -2.16 -18.56
C SER A 180 7.37 -2.66 -19.82
N ARG A 181 6.19 -3.26 -19.63
CA ARG A 181 5.32 -3.78 -20.70
C ARG A 181 4.00 -3.02 -20.83
N TYR A 182 3.81 -1.98 -20.04
CA TYR A 182 2.60 -1.16 -20.09
C TYR A 182 2.70 -0.20 -21.27
N THR A 183 1.61 -0.05 -22.02
CA THR A 183 1.50 0.93 -23.10
C THR A 183 0.22 1.72 -22.89
N ALA A 184 0.37 3.04 -22.70
CA ALA A 184 -0.77 3.93 -22.50
C ALA A 184 -1.74 3.84 -23.68
N GLY A 185 -3.01 3.58 -23.40
CA GLY A 185 -4.07 3.43 -24.42
C GLY A 185 -4.20 2.02 -25.00
N ASP A 186 -3.31 1.08 -24.67
CA ASP A 186 -3.45 -0.33 -25.05
C ASP A 186 -4.07 -1.14 -23.90
N GLU A 187 -5.36 -1.46 -24.01
CA GLU A 187 -6.11 -2.25 -23.03
C GLU A 187 -5.58 -3.68 -22.83
N ALA A 188 -4.82 -4.21 -23.80
CA ALA A 188 -4.19 -5.52 -23.68
C ALA A 188 -2.83 -5.46 -22.96
N SER A 189 -2.25 -4.26 -22.79
CA SER A 189 -0.97 -4.11 -22.12
C SER A 189 -1.11 -4.43 -20.61
N PRO A 190 -0.25 -5.31 -20.06
CA PRO A 190 -0.36 -5.73 -18.68
C PRO A 190 0.23 -4.69 -17.73
N ILE A 191 -0.43 -4.49 -16.59
CA ILE A 191 0.12 -3.79 -15.42
C ILE A 191 0.55 -4.86 -14.42
N LEU A 192 1.84 -4.93 -14.12
CA LEU A 192 2.38 -5.91 -13.16
C LEU A 192 2.58 -5.25 -11.80
N ARG A 193 1.61 -5.45 -10.90
CA ARG A 193 1.71 -5.00 -9.51
C ARG A 193 2.62 -5.94 -8.71
N ARG A 194 3.48 -5.34 -7.89
CA ARG A 194 4.41 -5.97 -6.94
C ARG A 194 4.13 -5.44 -5.54
N VAL A 195 4.57 -6.18 -4.53
CA VAL A 195 4.54 -5.74 -3.13
C VAL A 195 5.93 -5.26 -2.75
N ALA A 196 6.00 -4.10 -2.10
CA ALA A 196 7.22 -3.54 -1.53
C ALA A 196 7.14 -3.60 0.00
N ALA A 197 8.21 -4.05 0.66
CA ALA A 197 8.30 -4.09 2.11
C ALA A 197 9.73 -3.78 2.57
N PHE A 198 9.86 -3.13 3.72
CA PHE A 198 11.15 -2.82 4.32
C PHE A 198 11.85 -4.07 4.86
N ILE A 199 13.15 -4.18 4.63
CA ILE A 199 13.95 -5.30 5.16
C ILE A 199 13.88 -5.37 6.68
N GLY A 200 13.85 -4.23 7.37
CA GLY A 200 13.71 -4.15 8.81
C GLY A 200 12.40 -4.75 9.32
N ASP A 201 11.30 -4.59 8.60
CA ASP A 201 10.01 -5.17 9.00
C ASP A 201 9.94 -6.66 8.65
N LEU A 202 10.49 -7.05 7.49
CA LEU A 202 10.60 -8.46 7.13
C LEU A 202 11.48 -9.23 8.12
N ALA A 203 12.53 -8.61 8.66
CA ALA A 203 13.40 -9.21 9.67
C ALA A 203 12.70 -9.45 11.03
N LYS A 204 11.57 -8.79 11.30
CA LYS A 204 10.77 -9.00 12.52
C LYS A 204 9.80 -10.18 12.42
N LEU A 205 9.57 -10.69 11.20
CA LEU A 205 8.77 -11.90 11.02
C LEU A 205 9.44 -13.11 11.68
N SER A 206 8.64 -14.11 12.04
CA SER A 206 9.17 -15.42 12.45
C SER A 206 10.01 -16.06 11.32
N PRO A 207 10.95 -16.97 11.64
CA PRO A 207 11.80 -17.63 10.64
C PRO A 207 11.01 -18.30 9.51
N GLU A 208 9.88 -18.89 9.82
CA GLU A 208 8.99 -19.56 8.88
C GLU A 208 8.39 -18.56 7.89
N HIS A 209 7.89 -17.43 8.39
CA HIS A 209 7.33 -16.38 7.55
C HIS A 209 8.43 -15.68 6.74
N GLN A 210 9.63 -15.44 7.29
CA GLN A 210 10.75 -14.91 6.52
C GLN A 210 11.12 -15.84 5.34
N GLN A 211 11.23 -17.14 5.59
CA GLN A 211 11.52 -18.13 4.55
C GLN A 211 10.43 -18.17 3.49
N ARG A 212 9.16 -18.15 3.92
CA ARG A 212 8.04 -18.08 3.00
C ARG A 212 8.13 -16.86 2.10
N TRP A 213 8.26 -15.66 2.68
CA TRP A 213 8.40 -14.41 1.93
C TRP A 213 9.55 -14.48 0.93
N LYS A 214 10.69 -15.07 1.34
CA LYS A 214 11.86 -15.21 0.47
C LYS A 214 11.57 -16.00 -0.81
N THR A 215 10.64 -16.97 -0.78
CA THR A 215 10.25 -17.74 -1.98
C THR A 215 9.50 -16.92 -3.04
N TYR A 216 8.91 -15.78 -2.65
CA TYR A 216 8.18 -14.88 -3.54
C TYR A 216 8.97 -13.62 -3.90
N GLN A 217 10.19 -13.48 -3.37
CA GLN A 217 11.02 -12.31 -3.63
C GLN A 217 11.48 -12.29 -5.09
N ILE A 218 11.40 -11.11 -5.70
CA ILE A 218 11.88 -10.85 -7.06
C ILE A 218 13.05 -9.86 -7.02
N ALA A 219 13.78 -9.78 -8.15
CA ALA A 219 14.80 -8.76 -8.34
C ALA A 219 14.16 -7.35 -8.39
N ASP A 220 14.93 -6.34 -8.01
CA ASP A 220 14.52 -4.94 -7.94
C ASP A 220 14.69 -4.20 -9.27
N ASP A 221 14.74 -4.92 -10.39
CA ASP A 221 15.06 -4.48 -11.78
C ASP A 221 14.36 -3.19 -12.24
N GLY A 222 14.77 -2.04 -11.71
CA GLY A 222 14.16 -0.73 -11.95
C GLY A 222 12.79 -0.53 -11.29
N LEU A 223 12.44 -1.32 -10.27
CA LEU A 223 11.15 -1.18 -9.58
C LEU A 223 11.14 0.04 -8.67
N SER A 224 10.15 0.90 -8.85
CA SER A 224 9.88 2.01 -7.94
C SER A 224 8.62 1.73 -7.11
N PRO A 225 8.67 1.96 -5.79
CA PRO A 225 7.46 1.93 -4.98
C PRO A 225 6.49 3.03 -5.43
N HIS A 226 5.21 2.84 -5.11
CA HIS A 226 4.18 3.84 -5.37
C HIS A 226 4.55 5.16 -4.69
N PRO A 227 4.51 6.31 -5.40
CA PRO A 227 5.06 7.57 -4.89
C PRO A 227 4.33 8.06 -3.64
N GLU A 228 2.99 7.99 -3.60
CA GLU A 228 2.22 8.39 -2.41
C GLU A 228 2.54 7.53 -1.18
N TRP A 229 2.66 6.21 -1.37
CA TRP A 229 3.04 5.32 -0.28
C TRP A 229 4.46 5.64 0.19
N TRP A 230 5.40 5.79 -0.75
CA TRP A 230 6.79 6.10 -0.43
C TRP A 230 6.92 7.43 0.30
N ALA A 231 6.25 8.48 -0.16
CA ALA A 231 6.24 9.79 0.48
C ALA A 231 5.72 9.71 1.92
N ASN A 232 4.62 8.98 2.15
CA ASN A 232 4.11 8.73 3.51
C ASN A 232 5.12 7.97 4.38
N GLN A 233 5.79 6.94 3.86
CA GLN A 233 6.82 6.22 4.61
C GLN A 233 8.01 7.11 4.98
N MET A 234 8.31 8.11 4.15
CA MET A 234 9.36 9.11 4.41
C MET A 234 8.89 10.27 5.31
N GLY A 235 7.67 10.21 5.85
CA GLY A 235 7.13 11.21 6.78
C GLY A 235 6.49 12.43 6.11
N ASN A 236 6.23 12.39 4.81
CA ASN A 236 5.48 13.44 4.12
C ASN A 236 3.98 13.23 4.26
N TRP A 237 3.23 14.31 4.40
CA TRP A 237 1.78 14.30 4.28
C TRP A 237 1.41 14.33 2.80
N THR A 238 0.64 13.35 2.35
CA THR A 238 0.22 13.26 0.95
C THR A 238 -1.26 13.59 0.78
N ASP A 239 -1.57 14.39 -0.23
CA ASP A 239 -2.95 14.71 -0.61
C ASP A 239 -3.51 13.73 -1.67
N GLY A 240 -2.74 12.72 -2.06
CA GLY A 240 -3.14 11.72 -3.03
C GLY A 240 -4.30 10.86 -2.53
N ILE A 241 -5.39 10.81 -3.31
CA ILE A 241 -6.50 9.87 -3.10
C ILE A 241 -6.50 8.81 -4.21
N GLY A 242 -6.57 7.55 -3.81
CA GLY A 242 -6.67 6.45 -4.77
C GLY A 242 -8.12 6.12 -5.13
N PRO A 243 -8.33 5.20 -6.09
CA PRO A 243 -9.64 4.93 -6.63
C PRO A 243 -10.66 4.38 -5.61
N PHE A 244 -10.24 3.62 -4.59
CA PHE A 244 -11.14 3.08 -3.57
C PHE A 244 -11.55 4.15 -2.56
N GLY A 245 -10.58 4.95 -2.11
CA GLY A 245 -10.82 6.13 -1.29
C GLY A 245 -11.76 7.11 -2.00
N ARG A 246 -11.51 7.40 -3.29
CA ARG A 246 -12.34 8.30 -4.10
C ARG A 246 -13.78 7.79 -4.19
N MET A 247 -13.96 6.50 -4.44
CA MET A 247 -15.30 5.91 -4.50
C MET A 247 -16.06 6.10 -3.18
N SER A 248 -15.41 5.83 -2.03
CA SER A 248 -16.03 6.01 -0.71
C SER A 248 -16.37 7.47 -0.43
N LEU A 249 -15.47 8.39 -0.80
CA LEU A 249 -15.68 9.83 -0.67
C LEU A 249 -16.92 10.25 -1.46
N GLU A 250 -17.00 9.88 -2.74
CA GLU A 250 -18.11 10.28 -3.59
C GLU A 250 -19.45 9.67 -3.16
N LEU A 251 -19.48 8.41 -2.69
CA LEU A 251 -20.69 7.82 -2.13
C LEU A 251 -21.22 8.65 -0.94
N GLY A 252 -20.32 9.09 -0.06
CA GLY A 252 -20.67 9.97 1.06
C GLY A 252 -21.18 11.34 0.60
N GLN A 253 -20.51 11.98 -0.36
CA GLN A 253 -20.93 13.27 -0.90
C GLN A 253 -22.31 13.18 -1.58
N ILE A 254 -22.52 12.14 -2.38
CA ILE A 254 -23.82 11.90 -3.03
C ILE A 254 -24.92 11.72 -1.99
N ASN A 255 -24.64 10.99 -0.90
CA ASN A 255 -25.63 10.82 0.17
C ASN A 255 -26.01 12.15 0.82
N GLU A 256 -25.05 13.00 1.18
CA GLU A 256 -25.32 14.32 1.75
C GLU A 256 -26.12 15.22 0.80
N LEU A 257 -25.70 15.26 -0.46
CA LEU A 257 -26.37 16.04 -1.50
C LEU A 257 -27.81 15.54 -1.73
N PHE A 258 -28.04 14.23 -1.70
CA PHE A 258 -29.37 13.66 -1.89
C PHE A 258 -30.27 13.84 -0.67
N GLU A 259 -29.71 13.74 0.54
CA GLU A 259 -30.42 13.96 1.80
C GLU A 259 -30.97 15.39 1.89
N ASN A 260 -30.23 16.39 1.41
CA ASN A 260 -30.71 17.77 1.29
C ASN A 260 -31.89 17.95 0.31
N ILE A 261 -32.02 17.06 -0.68
CA ILE A 261 -33.07 17.12 -1.71
C ILE A 261 -34.32 16.37 -1.27
N ALA A 262 -34.13 15.15 -0.76
CA ALA A 262 -35.20 14.18 -0.56
C ALA A 262 -35.43 13.77 0.90
N GLY A 263 -34.58 14.21 1.83
CA GLY A 263 -34.62 13.77 3.24
C GLY A 263 -34.18 12.32 3.44
N GLU A 264 -33.58 11.70 2.43
CA GLU A 264 -33.16 10.29 2.43
C GLU A 264 -31.76 10.16 1.83
N ARG A 265 -31.00 9.15 2.25
CA ARG A 265 -29.73 8.78 1.60
C ARG A 265 -29.97 7.95 0.35
N LEU A 266 -29.23 8.20 -0.74
CA LEU A 266 -29.33 7.43 -1.98
C LEU A 266 -28.69 6.04 -1.85
N PHE A 267 -27.56 5.94 -1.17
CA PHE A 267 -26.80 4.72 -0.91
C PHE A 267 -26.92 4.31 0.56
N ALA A 268 -27.02 3.01 0.83
CA ALA A 268 -27.11 2.48 2.20
C ALA A 268 -25.77 2.49 2.95
N VAL A 269 -24.66 2.28 2.24
CA VAL A 269 -23.31 2.18 2.79
C VAL A 269 -22.36 3.07 2.01
N GLU A 270 -21.48 3.79 2.69
CA GLU A 270 -20.49 4.68 2.06
C GLU A 270 -19.07 4.11 2.14
N LYS A 271 -18.79 3.30 3.17
CA LYS A 271 -17.48 2.71 3.42
C LYS A 271 -17.32 1.38 2.70
N THR A 272 -16.19 1.20 2.03
CA THR A 272 -15.79 -0.10 1.48
C THR A 272 -15.39 -1.07 2.60
N PRO A 273 -15.68 -2.37 2.48
CA PRO A 273 -15.09 -3.40 3.34
C PRO A 273 -13.55 -3.38 3.29
N ASP A 274 -12.88 -3.81 4.35
CA ASP A 274 -11.40 -3.82 4.42
C ASP A 274 -10.74 -4.73 3.38
N GLU A 275 -11.44 -5.81 2.99
CA GLU A 275 -10.98 -6.76 1.97
C GLU A 275 -11.30 -6.30 0.54
N TYR A 276 -12.10 -5.24 0.38
CA TYR A 276 -12.41 -4.68 -0.93
C TYR A 276 -11.25 -3.80 -1.41
N GLY A 277 -10.50 -4.32 -2.36
CA GLY A 277 -9.34 -3.63 -2.91
C GLY A 277 -8.85 -4.22 -4.22
N TRP A 278 -7.58 -3.99 -4.48
CA TRP A 278 -6.89 -4.51 -5.66
C TRP A 278 -6.91 -6.04 -5.71
N ILE A 279 -7.15 -6.63 -6.88
CA ILE A 279 -6.99 -8.08 -7.06
C ILE A 279 -5.52 -8.45 -6.84
N LEU A 280 -5.29 -9.54 -6.09
CA LEU A 280 -3.93 -10.05 -5.87
C LEU A 280 -3.46 -10.83 -7.09
N ARG A 281 -4.33 -11.68 -7.65
CA ARG A 281 -4.05 -12.41 -8.88
C ARG A 281 -4.84 -11.86 -10.05
N PRO A 282 -4.25 -11.87 -11.25
CA PRO A 282 -4.98 -11.76 -12.49
C PRO A 282 -5.74 -13.07 -12.78
N SER A 283 -6.63 -13.51 -11.88
CA SER A 283 -7.43 -14.72 -12.01
C SER A 283 -8.90 -14.38 -12.17
N GLN A 284 -9.64 -15.21 -12.92
CA GLN A 284 -11.08 -15.03 -13.09
C GLN A 284 -11.82 -15.07 -11.75
N ARG A 285 -11.38 -15.89 -10.79
CA ARG A 285 -11.96 -15.94 -9.44
C ARG A 285 -11.85 -14.60 -8.72
N ASP A 286 -10.65 -14.04 -8.64
CA ASP A 286 -10.40 -12.75 -7.97
C ASP A 286 -11.17 -11.62 -8.66
N TRP A 287 -11.26 -11.67 -10.01
CA TRP A 287 -12.05 -10.71 -10.79
C TRP A 287 -13.55 -10.80 -10.49
N ASP A 288 -14.11 -12.01 -10.46
CA ASP A 288 -15.54 -12.21 -10.22
C ASP A 288 -15.94 -11.82 -8.80
N GLU A 289 -15.07 -12.09 -7.83
CA GLU A 289 -15.22 -11.61 -6.45
C GLU A 289 -15.22 -10.08 -6.40
N PHE A 290 -14.23 -9.43 -7.02
CA PHE A 290 -14.18 -7.97 -7.11
C PHE A 290 -15.46 -7.39 -7.72
N ILE A 291 -15.88 -7.91 -8.89
CA ILE A 291 -17.11 -7.46 -9.56
C ILE A 291 -18.36 -7.63 -8.69
N ARG A 292 -18.46 -8.74 -7.96
CA ARG A 292 -19.59 -8.99 -7.05
C ARG A 292 -19.63 -7.95 -5.94
N GLU A 293 -18.52 -7.66 -5.28
CA GLU A 293 -18.45 -6.66 -4.22
C GLU A 293 -18.67 -5.23 -4.76
N THR A 294 -18.14 -4.91 -5.95
CA THR A 294 -18.41 -3.63 -6.61
C THR A 294 -19.91 -3.46 -6.94
N ASP A 295 -20.60 -4.49 -7.44
CA ASP A 295 -22.04 -4.41 -7.73
C ASP A 295 -22.86 -4.19 -6.44
N LYS A 296 -22.45 -4.82 -5.34
CA LYS A 296 -23.05 -4.61 -4.03
C LYS A 296 -22.90 -3.18 -3.55
N LEU A 297 -21.71 -2.60 -3.69
CA LEU A 297 -21.38 -1.23 -3.26
C LEU A 297 -22.00 -0.14 -4.14
N LEU A 298 -22.32 -0.46 -5.39
CA LEU A 298 -22.95 0.48 -6.32
C LEU A 298 -24.46 0.21 -6.42
N SER A 299 -24.82 -0.82 -7.17
CA SER A 299 -26.17 -0.97 -7.70
C SER A 299 -27.14 -1.62 -6.72
N GLU A 300 -26.68 -2.57 -5.88
CA GLU A 300 -27.50 -3.11 -4.78
C GLU A 300 -27.54 -2.17 -3.57
N ASN A 301 -26.59 -1.25 -3.47
CA ASN A 301 -26.49 -0.24 -2.41
C ASN A 301 -27.53 0.88 -2.54
N LEU A 302 -28.10 1.07 -3.74
CA LEU A 302 -29.12 2.08 -4.01
C LEU A 302 -30.41 1.77 -3.25
N ARG A 303 -30.93 2.76 -2.51
CA ARG A 303 -32.11 2.62 -1.66
C ARG A 303 -33.40 2.90 -2.44
N HIS A 304 -34.32 1.93 -2.44
CA HIS A 304 -35.67 2.12 -3.00
C HIS A 304 -36.41 3.30 -2.35
N ALA A 305 -36.30 3.45 -1.02
CA ALA A 305 -36.91 4.55 -0.27
C ALA A 305 -36.48 5.94 -0.77
N ALA A 306 -35.22 6.10 -1.21
CA ALA A 306 -34.72 7.36 -1.74
C ALA A 306 -35.43 7.76 -3.04
N PHE A 307 -35.73 6.79 -3.90
CA PHE A 307 -36.50 7.00 -5.13
C PHE A 307 -37.99 7.24 -4.83
N ASP A 308 -38.54 6.56 -3.82
CA ASP A 308 -39.93 6.72 -3.39
C ASP A 308 -40.17 8.15 -2.86
N ALA A 309 -39.21 8.72 -2.11
CA ALA A 309 -39.27 10.09 -1.59
C ALA A 309 -39.41 11.16 -2.69
N LEU A 310 -38.93 10.89 -3.91
CA LEU A 310 -39.05 11.77 -5.07
C LEU A 310 -40.15 11.35 -6.07
N ALA A 311 -41.03 10.43 -5.64
CA ALA A 311 -42.10 9.86 -6.45
C ALA A 311 -41.60 9.38 -7.83
N VAL A 312 -40.49 8.63 -7.82
CA VAL A 312 -39.96 7.96 -9.01
C VAL A 312 -40.66 6.61 -9.14
N GLY A 313 -41.29 6.35 -10.28
CA GLY A 313 -42.01 5.11 -10.54
C GLY A 313 -41.18 3.85 -10.25
N ASP A 314 -41.85 2.81 -9.75
CA ASP A 314 -41.24 1.51 -9.45
C ASP A 314 -41.63 0.42 -10.46
N ARG A 315 -42.45 0.76 -11.46
CA ARG A 315 -42.91 -0.14 -12.52
C ARG A 315 -42.70 0.46 -13.91
N ASP A 316 -42.49 -0.40 -14.89
CA ASP A 316 -42.49 -0.02 -16.32
C ASP A 316 -43.90 0.03 -16.90
N ASP A 317 -44.00 0.38 -18.18
CA ASP A 317 -45.26 0.46 -18.94
C ASP A 317 -46.01 -0.90 -19.03
N GLN A 318 -45.32 -2.01 -18.75
CA GLN A 318 -45.88 -3.36 -18.70
C GLN A 318 -46.23 -3.80 -17.27
N GLY A 319 -46.06 -2.93 -16.27
CA GLY A 319 -46.32 -3.21 -14.87
C GLY A 319 -45.24 -4.04 -14.16
N GLN A 320 -44.09 -4.29 -14.78
CA GLN A 320 -42.99 -5.04 -14.17
C GLN A 320 -42.15 -4.16 -13.24
N LYS A 321 -41.65 -4.73 -12.13
CA LYS A 321 -40.89 -3.98 -11.14
C LYS A 321 -39.52 -3.54 -11.69
N LEU A 322 -39.21 -2.26 -11.58
CA LEU A 322 -37.97 -1.65 -12.01
C LEU A 322 -36.83 -1.92 -11.02
N GLY A 323 -35.66 -2.28 -11.56
CA GLY A 323 -34.42 -2.32 -10.80
C GLY A 323 -33.91 -0.93 -10.42
N THR A 324 -33.07 -0.85 -9.39
CA THR A 324 -32.52 0.40 -8.83
C THR A 324 -31.80 1.27 -9.86
N ILE A 325 -30.97 0.70 -10.75
CA ILE A 325 -30.30 1.46 -11.83
C ILE A 325 -31.33 2.10 -12.77
N LYS A 326 -32.43 1.39 -13.07
CA LYS A 326 -33.48 1.93 -13.96
C LYS A 326 -34.29 3.03 -13.28
N ARG A 327 -34.52 2.92 -11.97
CA ARG A 327 -35.13 4.01 -11.17
C ARG A 327 -34.22 5.23 -11.10
N LEU A 328 -32.91 5.04 -10.97
CA LEU A 328 -31.93 6.14 -11.03
C LEU A 328 -31.95 6.84 -12.41
N GLU A 329 -32.00 6.07 -13.50
CA GLU A 329 -32.16 6.61 -14.86
C GLU A 329 -33.41 7.48 -15.00
N LEU A 330 -34.56 6.98 -14.52
CA LEU A 330 -35.82 7.73 -14.54
C LEU A 330 -35.75 9.01 -13.71
N LEU A 331 -35.10 8.97 -12.55
CA LEU A 331 -34.89 10.16 -11.72
C LEU A 331 -34.09 11.21 -12.48
N MET A 332 -32.96 10.83 -13.07
CA MET A 332 -32.11 11.75 -13.83
C MET A 332 -32.87 12.38 -15.02
N ALA A 333 -33.63 11.57 -15.75
CA ALA A 333 -34.48 12.03 -16.85
C ALA A 333 -35.56 13.02 -16.38
N LYS A 334 -36.22 12.74 -15.24
CA LYS A 334 -37.21 13.63 -14.62
C LYS A 334 -36.62 14.99 -14.24
N THR A 335 -35.32 15.04 -13.93
CA THR A 335 -34.56 16.27 -13.64
C THR A 335 -33.90 16.91 -14.86
N GLN A 336 -34.31 16.52 -16.07
CA GLN A 336 -33.82 17.08 -17.34
C GLN A 336 -32.31 16.90 -17.60
N VAL A 337 -31.68 15.85 -17.03
CA VAL A 337 -30.33 15.47 -17.44
C VAL A 337 -30.38 14.96 -18.88
N PRO A 338 -29.50 15.40 -19.80
CA PRO A 338 -29.50 14.91 -21.18
C PRO A 338 -29.27 13.41 -21.28
N ASP A 339 -29.98 12.72 -22.18
CA ASP A 339 -29.92 11.25 -22.34
C ASP A 339 -28.49 10.72 -22.59
N GLU A 340 -27.67 11.47 -23.32
CA GLU A 340 -26.25 11.14 -23.55
C GLU A 340 -25.46 11.14 -22.23
N ALA A 341 -25.72 12.13 -21.36
CA ALA A 341 -25.08 12.22 -20.06
C ALA A 341 -25.56 11.11 -19.11
N ILE A 342 -26.86 10.81 -19.10
CA ILE A 342 -27.43 9.68 -18.34
C ILE A 342 -26.76 8.36 -18.77
N THR A 343 -26.66 8.14 -20.08
CA THR A 343 -26.02 6.95 -20.64
C THR A 343 -24.56 6.86 -20.21
N ARG A 344 -23.83 7.97 -20.24
CA ARG A 344 -22.44 8.04 -19.80
C ARG A 344 -22.29 7.73 -18.31
N TYR A 345 -23.09 8.35 -17.44
CA TYR A 345 -22.96 8.22 -15.98
C TYR A 345 -23.38 6.83 -15.49
N LEU A 346 -24.34 6.19 -16.16
CA LEU A 346 -24.82 4.87 -15.75
C LEU A 346 -24.07 3.72 -16.44
N LYS A 347 -23.25 3.99 -17.45
CA LYS A 347 -22.52 2.96 -18.20
C LYS A 347 -21.67 2.07 -17.28
N PRO A 348 -20.81 2.58 -16.38
CA PRO A 348 -19.98 1.72 -15.53
C PRO A 348 -20.80 0.87 -14.56
N LEU A 349 -21.88 1.40 -13.98
CA LEU A 349 -22.80 0.65 -13.11
C LEU A 349 -23.46 -0.51 -13.88
N ARG A 350 -23.90 -0.25 -15.12
CA ARG A 350 -24.48 -1.26 -16.02
C ARG A 350 -23.44 -2.32 -16.42
N GLU A 351 -22.20 -1.92 -16.65
CA GLU A 351 -21.10 -2.83 -16.98
C GLU A 351 -20.77 -3.77 -15.82
N VAL A 352 -20.68 -3.25 -14.59
CA VAL A 352 -20.52 -4.05 -13.36
C VAL A 352 -21.67 -5.04 -13.21
N ARG A 353 -22.92 -4.57 -13.32
CA ARG A 353 -24.12 -5.43 -13.22
C ARG A 353 -24.12 -6.55 -14.26
N LYS A 354 -23.80 -6.21 -15.52
CA LYS A 354 -23.70 -7.18 -16.62
C LYS A 354 -22.56 -8.17 -16.40
N ALA A 355 -21.41 -7.72 -15.90
CA ALA A 355 -20.27 -8.58 -15.60
C ALA A 355 -20.61 -9.59 -14.49
N ARG A 356 -21.32 -9.17 -13.44
CA ARG A 356 -21.78 -10.03 -12.35
C ARG A 356 -22.77 -11.11 -12.81
N GLN A 357 -23.66 -10.79 -13.75
CA GLN A 357 -24.66 -11.74 -14.25
C GLN A 357 -24.04 -12.88 -15.08
N LYS A 358 -22.88 -12.66 -15.73
CA LYS A 358 -22.25 -13.68 -16.57
C LYS A 358 -21.82 -14.96 -15.81
N PRO A 359 -21.16 -14.89 -14.63
CA PRO A 359 -20.86 -16.06 -13.81
C PRO A 359 -22.09 -16.79 -13.25
N ALA A 360 -23.17 -16.07 -12.91
CA ALA A 360 -24.36 -16.65 -12.29
C ALA A 360 -25.12 -17.64 -13.22
N HIS A 361 -24.82 -17.62 -14.52
CA HIS A 361 -25.51 -18.41 -15.54
C HIS A 361 -24.63 -19.45 -16.26
N ALA A 362 -23.34 -19.60 -15.89
CA ALA A 362 -22.45 -20.61 -16.48
C ALA A 362 -21.29 -21.01 -15.54
N LEU A 363 -21.03 -22.32 -15.41
CA LEU A 363 -19.81 -22.85 -14.77
C LEU A 363 -18.57 -22.39 -15.56
N ARG A 364 -17.78 -21.47 -15.00
CA ARG A 364 -16.54 -20.96 -15.62
C ARG A 364 -15.30 -21.68 -15.09
N VAL A 365 -14.34 -21.88 -16.00
CA VAL A 365 -12.98 -22.32 -15.66
C VAL A 365 -12.22 -21.12 -15.07
N ASN A 366 -11.53 -21.33 -13.95
CA ASN A 366 -10.67 -20.30 -13.36
C ASN A 366 -9.40 -20.14 -14.21
N LEU A 367 -9.36 -19.10 -15.05
CA LEU A 367 -8.25 -18.79 -15.95
C LEU A 367 -7.42 -17.62 -15.45
N THR A 368 -6.13 -17.62 -15.76
CA THR A 368 -5.24 -16.48 -15.53
C THR A 368 -5.23 -15.57 -16.75
N ASP A 369 -5.54 -14.29 -16.55
CA ASP A 369 -5.56 -13.26 -17.59
C ASP A 369 -4.92 -11.97 -17.05
N LYS A 370 -3.69 -11.69 -17.49
CA LYS A 370 -2.88 -10.55 -17.02
C LYS A 370 -3.52 -9.19 -17.31
N THR A 371 -4.47 -9.12 -18.24
CA THR A 371 -5.20 -7.87 -18.53
C THR A 371 -6.20 -7.51 -17.43
N LEU A 372 -6.55 -8.45 -16.54
CA LEU A 372 -7.53 -8.21 -15.47
C LEU A 372 -7.13 -7.07 -14.52
N VAL A 373 -5.84 -6.87 -14.27
CA VAL A 373 -5.35 -5.75 -13.46
C VAL A 373 -5.66 -4.42 -14.16
N HIS A 374 -5.33 -4.31 -15.44
CA HIS A 374 -5.62 -3.12 -16.25
C HIS A 374 -7.13 -2.88 -16.36
N ARG A 375 -7.92 -3.95 -16.59
CA ARG A 375 -9.38 -3.88 -16.61
C ARG A 375 -9.95 -3.38 -15.28
N GLN A 376 -9.36 -3.75 -14.14
CA GLN A 376 -9.75 -3.25 -12.81
C GLN A 376 -9.52 -1.74 -12.72
N VAL A 377 -8.35 -1.27 -13.15
CA VAL A 377 -7.99 0.16 -13.16
C VAL A 377 -8.97 0.97 -14.02
N ASN A 378 -9.25 0.52 -15.24
CA ASN A 378 -10.16 1.23 -16.15
C ASN A 378 -11.60 1.26 -15.64
N LEU A 379 -12.07 0.14 -15.06
CA LEU A 379 -13.41 0.07 -14.49
C LEU A 379 -13.56 1.01 -13.29
N LEU A 380 -12.59 1.01 -12.36
CA LEU A 380 -12.60 1.93 -11.21
C LEU A 380 -12.55 3.40 -11.63
N ARG A 381 -11.76 3.73 -12.67
CA ARG A 381 -11.76 5.08 -13.26
C ARG A 381 -13.15 5.47 -13.75
N GLY A 382 -13.80 4.62 -14.54
CA GLY A 382 -15.15 4.89 -15.05
C GLY A 382 -16.18 5.03 -13.93
N ILE A 383 -16.11 4.18 -12.89
CA ILE A 383 -16.98 4.27 -11.71
C ILE A 383 -16.80 5.61 -11.00
N ASN A 384 -15.56 6.01 -10.70
CA ASN A 384 -15.29 7.27 -10.03
C ASN A 384 -15.72 8.48 -10.87
N GLU A 385 -15.44 8.48 -12.17
CA GLU A 385 -15.96 9.52 -13.08
C GLU A 385 -17.50 9.59 -13.03
N SER A 386 -18.18 8.44 -12.95
CA SER A 386 -19.64 8.39 -12.85
C SER A 386 -20.16 8.96 -11.54
N LEU A 387 -19.51 8.63 -10.42
CA LEU A 387 -19.87 9.14 -9.10
C LEU A 387 -19.62 10.65 -8.98
N VAL A 388 -18.46 11.13 -9.44
CA VAL A 388 -18.16 12.58 -9.52
C VAL A 388 -19.21 13.32 -10.34
N ASN A 389 -19.58 12.78 -11.50
CA ASN A 389 -20.62 13.38 -12.35
C ASN A 389 -22.00 13.37 -11.69
N MET A 390 -22.35 12.32 -10.95
CA MET A 390 -23.58 12.26 -10.17
C MET A 390 -23.59 13.30 -9.04
N ALA A 391 -22.48 13.43 -8.29
CA ALA A 391 -22.34 14.45 -7.26
C ALA A 391 -22.44 15.87 -7.85
N GLY A 392 -21.78 16.10 -8.99
CA GLY A 392 -21.84 17.36 -9.74
C GLY A 392 -23.22 17.69 -10.31
N TRP A 393 -24.03 16.69 -10.65
CA TRP A 393 -25.43 16.88 -11.02
C TRP A 393 -26.29 17.25 -9.80
N LEU A 394 -26.17 16.52 -8.70
CA LEU A 394 -26.94 16.76 -7.48
C LEU A 394 -26.62 18.11 -6.83
N SER A 395 -25.38 18.58 -6.93
CA SER A 395 -24.97 19.88 -6.37
C SER A 395 -25.62 21.08 -7.07
N GLN A 396 -26.15 20.90 -8.29
CA GLN A 396 -26.87 21.95 -9.02
C GLN A 396 -28.28 22.18 -8.46
N HIS A 397 -28.80 21.28 -7.62
CA HIS A 397 -30.11 21.44 -7.02
C HIS A 397 -30.15 22.66 -6.07
N PRO A 398 -31.24 23.47 -6.04
CA PRO A 398 -31.33 24.65 -5.17
C PRO A 398 -31.08 24.39 -3.68
N SER A 399 -31.47 23.21 -3.17
CA SER A 399 -31.22 22.80 -1.77
C SER A 399 -29.74 22.61 -1.43
N ASN A 400 -28.88 22.43 -2.43
CA ASN A 400 -27.44 22.20 -2.27
C ASN A 400 -26.61 23.47 -2.51
N ARG A 401 -27.24 24.65 -2.60
CA ARG A 401 -26.53 25.93 -2.72
C ARG A 401 -25.59 26.12 -1.54
N GLY A 402 -24.30 26.25 -1.83
CA GLY A 402 -23.25 26.43 -0.83
C GLY A 402 -22.70 25.13 -0.24
N TYR A 403 -23.09 23.96 -0.77
CA TYR A 403 -22.41 22.70 -0.45
C TYR A 403 -20.93 22.81 -0.82
N LYS A 404 -20.06 22.40 0.11
CA LYS A 404 -18.61 22.35 -0.10
C LYS A 404 -18.19 20.91 -0.27
N PHE A 405 -17.56 20.63 -1.41
CA PHE A 405 -17.02 19.30 -1.65
C PHE A 405 -15.84 19.05 -0.71
N LYS A 406 -15.75 17.80 -0.25
CA LYS A 406 -14.74 17.31 0.69
C LYS A 406 -13.46 16.85 -0.01
N ASP A 407 -13.41 16.96 -1.33
CA ASP A 407 -12.22 16.70 -2.14
C ASP A 407 -11.37 17.96 -2.36
N GLU A 408 -11.74 19.12 -1.78
CA GLU A 408 -10.91 20.32 -1.80
C GLU A 408 -9.50 20.03 -1.24
N GLY A 409 -8.49 20.16 -2.12
CA GLY A 409 -7.09 19.91 -1.78
C GLY A 409 -6.60 18.50 -2.08
N LEU A 410 -7.50 17.55 -2.39
CA LEU A 410 -7.10 16.19 -2.78
C LEU A 410 -6.64 16.14 -4.24
N THR A 411 -5.67 15.28 -4.51
CA THR A 411 -5.20 15.01 -5.87
C THR A 411 -5.53 13.57 -6.25
N ASP A 412 -6.20 13.39 -7.39
CA ASP A 412 -6.46 12.06 -7.91
C ASP A 412 -5.14 11.40 -8.31
N PHE A 413 -4.81 10.28 -7.67
CA PHE A 413 -3.68 9.51 -8.13
C PHE A 413 -4.03 8.78 -9.44
N ARG A 414 -3.27 9.09 -10.49
CA ARG A 414 -3.35 8.41 -11.79
C ARG A 414 -2.18 7.44 -11.90
N MET A 415 -2.53 6.16 -12.04
CA MET A 415 -1.58 5.05 -12.24
C MET A 415 -0.84 5.14 -13.57
#